data_AF-A0A497RQ13-F1
#
_entry.id   AF-A0A497RQ13-F1
#
_cell.length_a   1.000
_cell.length_b   1.000
_cell.length_c   1.000
_cell.angle_alpha   90.00
_cell.angle_beta   90.00
_cell.angle_gamma   90.00
#
_symmetry.space_group_name_H-M   'P 1'
#
loop_
_entity.id
_entity.type
_entity.pdbx_description
1 polymer ?
#
loop_
_entity_poly.entity_id
_entity_poly.type
_entity_poly.pdbx_seq_one_letter_code
_entity_poly.pdbx_strand_id
1 'polypeptide(L)'
;MSLQRKIMTLIAPIPDPTTRMDVASTINYLFSVYNTGVVNDDEVKDALFEVCRDVLEATNPDLGMEEIRKRAETLAKEFMSAFKLESSVRRMMSRFRGRFMPL
;
A
#
# COMPACT_ATOMS: atom_id res chain seq x y z
N MET A 1 -10.00 4.21 4.53
CA MET A 1 -10.38 3.04 3.71
C MET A 1 -9.47 1.89 4.08
N SER A 2 -9.95 0.64 4.01
CA SER A 2 -9.07 -0.53 4.14
C SER A 2 -8.00 -0.53 3.07
N LEU A 3 -6.85 -1.15 3.36
CA LEU A 3 -5.75 -1.35 2.43
C LEU A 3 -6.24 -2.03 1.16
N GLN A 4 -7.03 -3.10 1.30
CA GLN A 4 -7.64 -3.82 0.17
C GLN A 4 -8.39 -2.87 -0.77
N ARG A 5 -9.23 -1.98 -0.24
CA ARG A 5 -10.00 -1.03 -1.06
C ARG A 5 -9.09 -0.03 -1.77
N LYS A 6 -8.04 0.45 -1.10
CA LYS A 6 -7.05 1.35 -1.73
C LYS A 6 -6.30 0.68 -2.87
N ILE A 7 -5.86 -0.57 -2.68
CA ILE A 7 -5.24 -1.38 -3.74
C ILE A 7 -6.20 -1.51 -4.92
N MET A 8 -7.44 -1.93 -4.67
CA MET A 8 -8.44 -2.10 -5.74
C MET A 8 -8.72 -0.81 -6.51
N THR A 9 -8.77 0.35 -5.84
CA THR A 9 -8.95 1.65 -6.50
C THR A 9 -7.74 2.03 -7.36
N LEU A 10 -6.52 1.79 -6.89
CA LEU A 10 -5.30 2.10 -7.64
C LEU A 10 -5.20 1.26 -8.92
N ILE A 11 -5.50 -0.04 -8.85
CA ILE A 11 -5.32 -0.96 -9.98
C ILE A 11 -6.52 -1.01 -10.94
N ALA A 12 -7.68 -0.45 -10.57
CA ALA A 12 -8.88 -0.50 -11.39
C ALA A 12 -8.69 0.05 -12.82
N PRO A 13 -7.91 1.13 -13.06
CA PRO A 13 -7.70 1.65 -14.41
C PRO A 13 -6.73 0.80 -15.27
N ILE A 14 -5.98 -0.12 -14.68
CA ILE A 14 -5.01 -0.95 -15.42
C ILE A 14 -5.79 -2.00 -16.23
N PRO A 15 -5.66 -2.03 -17.58
CA PRO A 15 -6.42 -2.95 -18.41
C PRO A 15 -5.99 -4.41 -18.23
N ASP A 16 -4.67 -4.63 -18.22
CA ASP A 16 -4.06 -5.96 -18.18
C ASP A 16 -4.21 -6.60 -16.78
N PRO A 17 -4.85 -7.78 -16.67
CA PRO A 17 -5.07 -8.44 -15.39
C PRO A 17 -3.78 -8.89 -14.71
N THR A 18 -2.74 -9.22 -15.47
CA THR A 18 -1.45 -9.66 -14.93
C THR A 18 -0.77 -8.50 -14.21
N THR A 19 -0.67 -7.35 -14.89
CA THR A 19 -0.16 -6.10 -14.32
C THR A 19 -0.94 -5.68 -13.07
N ARG A 20 -2.28 -5.83 -13.07
CA ARG A 20 -3.10 -5.58 -11.87
C ARG A 20 -2.67 -6.46 -10.68
N MET A 21 -2.47 -7.75 -10.93
CA MET A 21 -2.05 -8.70 -9.91
C MET A 21 -0.63 -8.40 -9.41
N ASP A 22 0.29 -8.03 -10.30
CA ASP A 22 1.67 -7.72 -9.95
C ASP A 22 1.77 -6.46 -9.07
N VAL A 23 1.04 -5.40 -9.43
CA VAL A 23 0.97 -4.17 -8.62
C VAL A 23 0.35 -4.46 -7.25
N ALA A 24 -0.76 -5.20 -7.22
CA ALA A 24 -1.41 -5.58 -5.96
C ALA A 24 -0.49 -6.43 -5.07
N SER A 25 0.24 -7.37 -5.66
CA SER A 25 1.18 -8.24 -4.95
C SER A 25 2.36 -7.44 -4.39
N THR A 26 2.88 -6.49 -5.16
CA THR A 26 3.96 -5.59 -4.74
C THR A 26 3.56 -4.77 -3.51
N ILE A 27 2.37 -4.16 -3.51
CA ILE A 27 1.89 -3.36 -2.37
C ILE A 27 1.67 -4.26 -1.14
N ASN A 28 1.11 -5.46 -1.33
CA ASN A 28 0.94 -6.41 -0.23
C ASN A 28 2.29 -6.91 0.33
N TYR A 29 3.29 -7.09 -0.52
CA TYR A 29 4.66 -7.40 -0.11
C TYR A 29 5.23 -6.28 0.75
N LEU A 30 5.12 -5.02 0.31
CA LEU A 30 5.53 -3.85 1.12
C LEU A 30 4.82 -3.81 2.48
N PHE A 31 3.52 -4.14 2.53
CA PHE A 31 2.80 -4.24 3.80
C PHE A 31 3.31 -5.39 4.68
N SER A 32 3.62 -6.55 4.10
CA SER A 32 4.18 -7.69 4.83
C SER A 32 5.53 -7.32 5.44
N VAL A 33 6.41 -6.69 4.65
CA VAL A 33 7.71 -6.18 5.08
C VAL A 33 7.55 -5.13 6.18
N TYR A 34 6.64 -4.17 6.01
CA TYR A 34 6.32 -3.17 7.04
C TYR A 34 5.93 -3.81 8.38
N ASN A 35 5.11 -4.87 8.34
CA ASN A 35 4.65 -5.57 9.53
C ASN A 35 5.76 -6.32 10.29
N THR A 36 6.94 -6.53 9.69
CA THR A 36 8.10 -7.08 10.41
C THR A 36 8.63 -6.10 11.47
N GLY A 37 8.37 -4.79 11.29
CA GLY A 37 8.86 -3.74 12.17
C GLY A 37 10.35 -3.43 12.03
N VAL A 38 11.03 -4.01 11.04
CA VAL A 38 12.49 -3.83 10.82
C VAL A 38 12.78 -2.68 9.85
N VAL A 39 11.84 -2.36 8.97
CA VAL A 39 12.06 -1.40 7.87
C VAL A 39 11.63 0.00 8.27
N ASN A 40 12.36 1.01 7.76
CA ASN A 40 12.04 2.41 7.98
C ASN A 40 10.73 2.81 7.27
N ASP A 41 9.85 3.52 7.99
CA ASP A 41 8.61 4.11 7.45
C ASP A 41 8.86 4.92 6.17
N ASP A 42 9.96 5.69 6.11
CA ASP A 42 10.28 6.52 4.95
C ASP A 42 10.67 5.69 3.73
N GLU A 43 11.43 4.61 3.91
CA GLU A 43 11.81 3.70 2.81
C GLU A 43 10.58 3.02 2.21
N VAL A 44 9.62 2.58 3.05
CA VAL A 44 8.36 1.99 2.57
C VAL A 44 7.50 3.03 1.86
N LYS A 45 7.45 4.25 2.37
CA LYS A 45 6.72 5.36 1.75
C LYS A 45 7.30 5.71 0.38
N ASP A 46 8.62 5.73 0.24
CA ASP A 46 9.30 6.03 -1.02
C ASP A 46 9.05 4.90 -2.04
N ALA A 47 9.11 3.63 -1.60
CA ALA A 47 8.73 2.50 -2.46
C ALA A 47 7.26 2.55 -2.91
N LEU A 48 6.34 2.93 -2.01
CA LEU A 48 4.93 3.14 -2.36
C LEU A 48 4.76 4.29 -3.36
N PHE A 49 5.54 5.37 -3.22
CA PHE A 49 5.54 6.49 -4.15
C PHE A 49 5.94 6.04 -5.56
N GLU A 50 7.03 5.29 -5.69
CA GLU A 50 7.48 4.76 -6.99
C GLU A 50 6.39 3.89 -7.64
N VAL A 51 5.81 2.93 -6.90
CA VAL A 51 4.73 2.07 -7.40
C VAL A 51 3.51 2.91 -7.83
N CYS A 52 3.11 3.90 -7.03
CA CYS A 52 1.96 4.75 -7.37
C CYS A 52 2.24 5.63 -8.59
N ARG A 53 3.46 6.14 -8.72
CA ARG A 53 3.89 6.96 -9.86
C ARG A 53 3.84 6.14 -11.14
N ASP A 54 4.47 4.97 -11.15
CA ASP A 54 4.52 4.11 -12.33
C ASP A 54 3.12 3.69 -12.81
N VAL A 55 2.20 3.39 -11.87
CA VAL A 55 0.80 3.11 -12.20
C VAL A 55 0.10 4.33 -12.79
N LEU A 56 0.30 5.52 -12.21
CA LEU A 56 -0.32 6.75 -12.68
C LEU A 56 0.19 7.15 -14.06
N GLU A 57 1.50 7.03 -14.32
CA GLU A 57 2.11 7.27 -15.63
C GLU A 57 1.55 6.32 -16.69
N ALA A 58 1.42 5.04 -16.37
CA ALA A 58 0.88 4.05 -17.30
C ALA A 58 -0.62 4.23 -17.61
N THR A 59 -1.39 4.76 -16.65
CA THR A 59 -2.87 4.83 -16.75
C THR A 59 -3.40 6.23 -17.07
N ASN A 60 -2.56 7.27 -17.00
CA ASN A 60 -2.95 8.66 -17.23
C ASN A 60 -1.91 9.37 -18.12
N PRO A 61 -1.77 8.96 -19.40
CA PRO A 61 -0.74 9.50 -20.30
C PRO A 61 -0.89 11.01 -20.58
N ASP A 62 -2.08 11.57 -20.35
CA ASP A 62 -2.39 12.98 -20.59
C ASP A 62 -2.02 13.90 -19.40
N LEU A 63 -1.67 13.34 -18.24
CA LEU A 63 -1.30 14.13 -17.07
C LEU A 63 0.14 14.61 -17.15
N GLY A 64 0.37 15.87 -16.77
CA GLY A 64 1.72 16.42 -16.64
C GLY A 64 2.50 15.76 -15.49
N MET A 65 3.82 15.67 -15.64
CA MET A 65 4.72 15.02 -14.66
C MET A 65 4.54 15.54 -13.22
N GLU A 66 4.40 16.86 -13.05
CA GLU A 66 4.18 17.46 -11.73
C GLU A 66 2.86 17.03 -11.07
N GLU A 67 1.81 16.84 -11.86
CA GLU A 67 0.53 16.39 -11.35
C GLU A 67 0.57 14.91 -10.97
N ILE A 68 1.20 14.07 -11.80
CA ILE A 68 1.47 12.68 -11.50
C ILE A 68 2.24 12.56 -10.18
N ARG A 69 3.33 13.32 -10.02
CA ARG A 69 4.14 13.32 -8.80
C ARG A 69 3.31 13.65 -7.57
N LYS A 70 2.54 14.74 -7.59
CA LYS A 70 1.70 15.16 -6.45
C LYS A 70 0.64 14.12 -6.09
N ARG A 71 0.02 13.49 -7.09
CA ARG A 71 -0.96 12.43 -6.90
C ARG A 71 -0.31 11.17 -6.31
N ALA A 72 0.86 10.77 -6.81
CA ALA A 72 1.63 9.64 -6.29
C ALA A 72 2.05 9.87 -4.83
N GLU A 73 2.54 11.07 -4.48
CA GLU A 73 2.89 11.43 -3.09
C GLU A 73 1.68 11.35 -2.16
N THR A 74 0.51 11.79 -2.63
CA THR A 74 -0.73 11.71 -1.86
C THR A 74 -1.15 10.26 -1.63
N LEU A 75 -1.14 9.43 -2.68
CA LEU A 75 -1.46 8.01 -2.58
C LEU A 75 -0.49 7.28 -1.64
N ALA A 76 0.82 7.54 -1.74
CA ALA A 76 1.82 6.93 -0.86
C ALA A 76 1.56 7.24 0.62
N LYS A 77 1.26 8.51 0.95
CA LYS A 77 0.88 8.93 2.32
C LYS A 77 -0.37 8.22 2.82
N GLU A 78 -1.36 8.06 1.93
CA GLU A 78 -2.60 7.37 2.24
C GLU A 78 -2.40 5.86 2.46
N PHE A 79 -1.55 5.22 1.66
CA PHE A 79 -1.17 3.81 1.84
C PHE A 79 -0.42 3.62 3.16
N MET A 80 0.55 4.48 3.46
CA MET A 80 1.26 4.44 4.74
C MET A 80 0.33 4.60 5.94
N SER A 81 -0.68 5.47 5.82
CA SER A 81 -1.70 5.61 6.87
C SER A 81 -2.51 4.32 7.06
N ALA A 82 -2.85 3.63 5.96
CA ALA A 82 -3.52 2.33 6.02
C ALA A 82 -2.61 1.24 6.62
N PHE A 83 -1.32 1.20 6.25
CA PHE A 83 -0.34 0.27 6.80
C PHE A 83 -0.23 0.42 8.33
N LYS A 84 -0.12 1.67 8.82
CA LYS A 84 -0.07 1.99 10.25
C LYS A 84 -1.32 1.52 10.99
N LEU A 85 -2.49 1.76 10.42
CA LEU A 85 -3.75 1.37 11.03
C LEU A 85 -3.88 -0.16 11.10
N GLU A 86 -3.70 -0.85 9.99
CA GLU A 86 -3.90 -2.31 9.92
C GLU A 86 -2.85 -3.09 10.71
N SER A 87 -1.58 -2.66 10.68
CA SER A 87 -0.52 -3.24 11.51
C SER A 87 -0.80 -3.06 13.02
N SER A 88 -1.35 -1.92 13.42
CA SER A 88 -1.72 -1.64 14.81
C SER A 88 -2.88 -2.51 15.27
N VAL A 89 -3.92 -2.67 14.44
CA VAL A 89 -5.03 -3.60 14.70
C VAL A 89 -4.52 -5.04 14.80
N ARG A 90 -3.63 -5.47 13.90
CA ARG A 90 -3.03 -6.81 13.91
C ARG A 90 -2.25 -7.08 15.19
N ARG A 91 -1.41 -6.13 15.62
CA ARG A 91 -0.64 -6.21 16.88
C ARG A 91 -1.52 -6.20 18.11
N MET A 92 -2.61 -5.44 18.10
CA MET A 92 -3.58 -5.43 19.19
C MET A 92 -4.28 -6.79 19.31
N MET A 93 -4.77 -7.33 18.20
CA MET A 93 -5.45 -8.63 18.15
C MET A 93 -4.52 -9.80 18.56
N SER A 94 -3.25 -9.75 18.19
CA SER A 94 -2.28 -10.79 18.60
C SER A 94 -2.05 -10.81 20.11
N ARG A 95 -2.07 -9.63 20.77
CA ARG A 95 -1.97 -9.53 22.24
C ARG A 95 -3.21 -10.05 22.97
N PHE A 96 -4.41 -9.89 22.39
CA PHE A 96 -5.65 -10.39 22.98
C PHE A 96 -5.84 -11.91 22.80
N ARG A 97 -5.36 -12.51 21.70
CA ARG A 97 -5.43 -13.97 21.50
C ARG A 97 -4.69 -14.76 22.59
N GLY A 98 -3.58 -14.24 23.11
CA GLY A 98 -2.83 -14.87 24.20
C GLY A 98 -3.56 -14.88 25.56
N ARG A 99 -4.69 -14.15 25.70
CA ARG A 99 -5.40 -13.99 26.98
C ARG A 99 -6.69 -14.82 27.11
N PHE A 100 -7.20 -15.40 26.02
CA PHE A 100 -8.51 -16.08 26.00
C PHE A 100 -8.47 -17.57 25.59
N MET A 101 -7.30 -18.16 25.36
CA MET A 101 -7.14 -19.61 25.22
C MET A 101 -6.15 -20.12 26.28
N PRO A 102 -6.60 -20.89 27.30
CA PRO A 102 -5.68 -21.80 27.99
C PRO A 102 -5.31 -22.94 27.03
N LEU A 103 -4.04 -23.36 27.06
CA LEU A 103 -3.55 -24.57 26.40
C LEU A 103 -4.20 -25.82 26.99
#